data_AF-A0A816HR02-F1
#
_entry.id   AF-A0A816HR02-F1
#
_cell.length_a   1.000
_cell.length_b   1.000
_cell.length_c   1.000
_cell.angle_alpha   90.00
_cell.angle_beta   90.00
_cell.angle_gamma   90.00
#
_symmetry.space_group_name_H-M   'P 1'
#
loop_
_entity.id
_entity.type
_entity.pdbx_description
1 polymer ?
#
loop_
_entity_poly.entity_id
_entity_poly.type
_entity_poly.pdbx_seq_one_letter_code
_entity_poly.pdbx_strand_id
1 'polypeptide(L)'
;MIIELKDMTVGDIVLRRVYNAAASGGVDTRFNQSGSYFYTPFWQIEHVVINSTRLGNNFTLSALAIDCAQNGHSGRIYLDNFGGVSL
;
A
#
# COMPACT_ATOMS: atom_id res chain seq x y z
N MET A 1 1.72 1.01 -7.69
CA MET A 1 1.03 1.53 -6.48
C MET A 1 2.05 1.77 -5.37
N ILE A 2 1.88 2.87 -4.61
CA ILE A 2 2.70 3.21 -3.44
C ILE A 2 1.78 3.44 -2.24
N ILE A 3 2.16 2.93 -1.07
CA ILE A 3 1.52 3.23 0.21
C ILE A 3 2.61 3.68 1.18
N GLU A 4 2.37 4.79 1.89
CA GLU A 4 3.30 5.34 2.87
C GLU A 4 2.56 5.82 4.13
N LEU A 5 3.04 5.39 5.30
CA LEU A 5 2.65 5.95 6.60
C LEU A 5 3.81 6.78 7.15
N LYS A 6 3.59 8.08 7.33
CA LYS A 6 4.56 9.01 7.90
C LYS A 6 4.08 9.50 9.26
N ASP A 7 4.97 9.48 10.26
CA ASP A 7 4.75 10.16 11.52
C ASP A 7 5.13 11.64 11.35
N MET A 8 4.13 12.51 11.46
CA MET A 8 4.28 13.94 11.26
C MET A 8 4.81 14.65 12.52
N THR A 9 4.74 14.00 13.68
CA THR A 9 5.25 14.57 14.93
C THR A 9 6.77 14.46 15.00
N VAL A 10 7.34 13.30 14.63
CA VAL A 10 8.80 13.10 14.63
C VAL A 10 9.42 13.24 13.24
N GLY A 11 8.62 13.21 12.18
CA GLY A 11 9.03 13.47 10.81
C GLY A 11 9.52 12.26 10.01
N ASP A 12 9.44 11.04 10.56
CA ASP A 12 9.96 9.82 9.94
C ASP A 12 8.87 8.98 9.23
N ILE A 13 9.31 8.11 8.31
CA ILE A 13 8.45 7.18 7.59
C ILE A 13 8.43 5.86 8.36
N VAL A 14 7.24 5.47 8.84
CA VAL A 14 7.03 4.24 9.61
C VAL A 14 6.80 3.05 8.69
N LEU A 15 6.15 3.27 7.55
CA LEU A 15 5.84 2.24 6.57
C LEU A 15 5.96 2.83 5.16
N ARG A 16 6.63 2.12 4.25
CA ARG A 16 6.54 2.40 2.81
C ARG A 16 6.51 1.09 2.03
N ARG A 17 5.64 1.03 1.03
CA ARG A 17 5.46 -0.14 0.15
C ARG A 17 5.32 0.30 -1.28
N VAL A 18 5.91 -0.49 -2.18
CA VAL A 18 5.76 -0.35 -3.61
C VAL A 18 5.25 -1.68 -4.15
N TYR A 19 4.13 -1.61 -4.86
CA TYR A 19 3.47 -2.73 -5.52
C TYR A 19 3.48 -2.46 -7.01
N ASN A 20 4.04 -3.37 -7.80
CA ASN A 20 4.18 -3.20 -9.25
C ASN A 20 3.77 -4.47 -9.98
N ALA A 21 2.80 -4.34 -10.89
CA ALA A 21 2.28 -5.45 -11.68
C ALA A 21 3.08 -5.73 -12.97
N ALA A 22 3.89 -4.77 -13.45
CA ALA A 22 4.60 -4.88 -14.73
C ALA A 22 6.11 -4.61 -14.59
N ALA A 23 6.92 -5.66 -14.78
CA ALA A 23 8.29 -5.55 -15.30
C ALA A 23 8.80 -6.93 -15.77
N SER A 24 9.12 -7.00 -17.06
CA SER A 24 10.10 -7.88 -17.70
C SER A 24 10.93 -8.77 -16.76
N GLY A 25 10.45 -9.98 -16.48
CA GLY A 25 11.22 -11.04 -15.82
C GLY A 25 10.83 -11.40 -14.38
N GLY A 26 9.85 -10.69 -13.79
CA GLY A 26 9.16 -11.10 -12.55
C GLY A 26 9.43 -10.20 -11.33
N VAL A 27 8.63 -10.16 -10.27
CA VAL A 27 7.41 -10.87 -9.86
C VAL A 27 6.82 -10.04 -8.71
N ASP A 28 5.63 -9.48 -8.84
CA ASP A 28 4.75 -9.38 -7.67
C ASP A 28 3.69 -10.46 -7.82
N THR A 29 3.94 -11.64 -7.24
CA THR A 29 3.07 -12.82 -7.29
C THR A 29 1.68 -12.53 -6.74
N ARG A 30 1.53 -11.44 -5.99
CA ARG A 30 0.25 -11.03 -5.43
C ARG A 30 -0.69 -10.51 -6.51
N PHE A 31 -0.19 -10.04 -7.65
CA PHE A 31 -1.04 -9.58 -8.75
C PHE A 31 -1.55 -10.73 -9.60
N ASN A 32 -2.85 -10.73 -9.83
CA ASN A 32 -3.54 -11.48 -10.87
C ASN A 32 -3.94 -10.54 -11.99
N GLN A 33 -4.28 -11.11 -13.14
CA GLN A 33 -4.69 -10.36 -14.33
C GLN A 33 -6.10 -10.77 -14.75
N SER A 34 -6.94 -9.79 -15.06
CA SER A 34 -8.25 -9.99 -15.70
C SER A 34 -8.38 -9.01 -16.86
N GLY A 35 -8.36 -9.54 -18.09
CA GLY A 35 -8.20 -8.72 -19.28
C GLY A 35 -6.88 -7.93 -19.24
N SER A 36 -6.95 -6.61 -19.38
CA SER A 36 -5.79 -5.71 -19.29
C SER A 36 -5.54 -5.17 -17.88
N TYR A 37 -6.34 -5.54 -16.89
CA TYR A 37 -6.24 -5.04 -15.53
C TYR A 37 -5.43 -5.98 -14.66
N PHE A 38 -4.53 -5.41 -13.86
CA PHE A 38 -3.83 -6.12 -12.79
C PHE A 38 -4.45 -5.77 -11.44
N TYR A 39 -4.62 -6.76 -10.58
CA TYR A 39 -5.23 -6.59 -9.25
C TYR A 39 -4.65 -7.60 -8.25
N THR A 40 -4.66 -7.27 -6.96
CA THR A 40 -4.38 -8.26 -5.90
C THR A 40 -5.69 -8.92 -5.46
N PRO A 41 -5.86 -10.25 -5.62
CA PRO A 41 -7.12 -10.93 -5.24
C PRO A 41 -7.31 -11.02 -3.72
N PHE A 42 -6.21 -10.91 -2.97
CA PHE A 42 -6.21 -10.91 -1.51
C PHE A 42 -5.78 -9.55 -0.97
N TRP A 43 -6.33 -9.20 0.20
CA TRP A 43 -5.90 -8.03 0.96
C TRP A 43 -4.44 -8.13 1.35
N GLN A 44 -3.74 -6.99 1.27
CA GLN A 44 -2.37 -6.87 1.73
C GLN A 44 -2.41 -6.30 3.14
N ILE A 45 -2.11 -7.15 4.13
CA ILE A 45 -2.17 -6.79 5.55
C ILE A 45 -0.80 -6.25 5.96
N GLU A 46 -0.78 -5.00 6.41
CA GLU A 46 0.41 -4.36 6.94
C GLU A 46 0.30 -4.25 8.46
N HIS A 47 1.15 -4.97 9.18
CA HIS A 47 1.24 -4.86 10.63
C HIS A 47 2.17 -3.70 10.98
N VAL A 48 1.59 -2.62 11.50
CA VAL A 48 2.34 -1.43 11.93
C VAL A 48 2.45 -1.44 13.44
N VAL A 49 3.68 -1.51 13.96
CA VAL A 49 3.93 -1.41 15.40
C VAL A 49 4.01 0.07 15.79
N ILE A 50 2.96 0.60 16.40
CA ILE A 50 2.96 1.90 17.06
C ILE A 50 3.18 1.65 18.55
N ASN A 51 4.39 1.90 19.03
CA ASN A 51 4.78 1.67 20.43
C ASN A 51 4.44 2.87 21.33
N SER A 52 4.70 2.73 22.63
CA SER A 52 4.38 3.75 23.64
C SER A 52 5.03 5.12 23.38
N THR A 53 6.17 5.17 22.68
CA THR A 53 6.86 6.42 22.37
C THR A 53 6.18 7.24 21.27
N ARG A 54 5.17 6.68 20.60
CA ARG A 54 4.43 7.33 19.51
C ARG A 54 2.96 7.59 19.87
N LEU A 55 2.58 7.41 21.14
CA LEU A 55 1.24 7.73 21.62
C LEU A 55 0.99 9.23 21.54
N GLY A 56 -0.12 9.62 20.93
CA GLY A 56 -0.48 11.02 20.70
C GLY A 56 0.19 11.66 19.48
N ASN A 57 1.01 10.93 18.72
CA ASN A 57 1.58 11.44 17.48
C ASN A 57 0.53 11.55 16.37
N ASN A 58 0.79 12.47 15.44
CA ASN A 58 -0.01 12.63 14.23
C ASN A 58 0.61 11.83 13.09
N PHE A 59 -0.21 11.09 12.35
CA PHE A 59 0.23 10.29 11.22
C PHE A 59 -0.48 10.67 9.94
N THR A 60 0.23 10.61 8.82
CA THR A 60 -0.33 10.75 7.48
C THR A 60 -0.14 9.44 6.73
N LEU A 61 -1.25 8.83 6.30
CA LEU A 61 -1.26 7.71 5.36
C LEU A 61 -1.51 8.25 3.95
N SER A 62 -0.52 8.08 3.07
CA SER A 62 -0.59 8.46 1.65
C SER A 62 -0.66 7.21 0.79
N ALA A 63 -1.56 7.20 -0.20
CA ALA A 63 -1.72 6.10 -1.12
C ALA A 63 -1.81 6.61 -2.56
N LEU A 64 -1.09 5.96 -3.47
CA LEU A 64 -0.96 6.36 -4.87
C LEU A 64 -1.11 5.15 -5.78
N ALA A 65 -2.21 5.07 -6.53
CA ALA A 65 -2.39 4.09 -7.59
C ALA A 65 -2.18 4.77 -8.94
N ILE A 66 -1.13 4.34 -9.64
CA ILE A 66 -0.79 4.79 -10.99
C ILE A 66 -0.70 3.55 -11.87
N ASP A 67 -1.37 3.60 -13.01
CA ASP A 67 -1.15 2.72 -14.15
C ASP A 67 -0.37 3.55 -15.20
N CYS A 68 0.73 3.00 -15.71
CA CYS A 68 1.69 3.70 -16.55
C CYS A 68 1.37 3.60 -18.06
N ALA A 69 0.27 2.93 -18.44
CA ALA A 69 -0.13 2.86 -19.84
C ALA A 69 -0.77 4.18 -20.32
N GLN A 70 -0.28 4.69 -21.45
CA GLN A 70 -0.64 5.98 -22.06
C GLN A 70 -2.15 6.16 -22.37
N ASN A 71 -2.94 5.08 -22.31
CA ASN A 71 -4.37 5.05 -22.57
C ASN A 71 -5.19 4.34 -21.44
N GLY A 72 -4.54 3.91 -20.36
CA GLY A 72 -5.12 3.07 -19.30
C GLY A 72 -5.13 3.81 -17.96
N HIS A 73 -6.12 4.67 -17.73
CA HIS A 73 -6.18 5.53 -16.53
C HIS A 73 -7.12 4.98 -15.46
N SER A 74 -6.80 3.81 -14.92
CA SER A 74 -7.64 3.19 -13.90
C SER A 74 -6.82 2.54 -12.79
N GLY A 75 -6.17 3.38 -11.98
CA GLY A 75 -5.62 2.98 -10.69
C GLY A 75 -6.70 3.08 -9.61
N ARG A 76 -6.91 2.02 -8.83
CA ARG A 76 -7.79 2.03 -7.67
C ARG A 76 -7.07 1.46 -6.45
N ILE A 77 -7.37 2.00 -5.28
CA ILE A 77 -6.93 1.47 -3.98
C ILE A 77 -8.17 1.30 -3.13
N TYR A 78 -8.32 0.10 -2.59
CA TYR A 78 -9.25 -0.19 -1.52
C TYR A 78 -8.41 -0.28 -0.24
N LEU A 79 -8.77 0.51 0.77
CA LEU A 79 -8.08 0.57 2.05
C LEU A 79 -9.10 0.35 3.17
N ASP A 80 -8.76 -0.54 4.08
CA ASP A 80 -9.53 -0.82 5.29
C ASP A 80 -8.61 -0.69 6.51
N ASN A 81 -9.11 -0.07 7.59
CA ASN A 81 -8.36 0.12 8.83
C ASN A 81 -8.67 -0.93 9.91
N PHE A 82 -9.58 -1.87 9.67
CA PHE A 82 -9.91 -2.96 10.60
C PHE A 82 -8.99 -4.17 10.41
N GLY A 83 -7.69 -3.99 10.65
CA GLY A 83 -6.66 -5.01 10.42
C GLY A 83 -6.23 -5.75 11.69
N GLY A 84 -6.90 -6.86 12.01
CA GLY A 84 -6.39 -7.96 12.84
C GLY A 84 -6.16 -7.69 14.33
N VAL A 85 -7.10 -8.13 15.18
CA VAL A 85 -6.83 -8.33 16.62
C VAL A 85 -5.67 -9.31 16.75
N SER A 86 -4.51 -8.83 17.21
CA SER A 86 -3.46 -9.69 17.73
C SER A 86 -3.94 -10.25 19.08
N LEU A 87 -4.15 -11.57 19.16
CA LEU A 87 -4.21 -12.28 20.43
C LEU A 87 -2.82 -12.31 21.08
#